data_AF-W2TQ01-F1
#
_entry.id   AF-W2TQ01-F1
#
_cell.length_a   1.000
_cell.length_b   1.000
_cell.length_c   1.000
_cell.angle_alpha   90.00
_cell.angle_beta   90.00
_cell.angle_gamma   90.00
#
_symmetry.space_group_name_H-M   'P 1'
#
loop_
_entity.id
_entity.type
_entity.pdbx_description
1 polymer ?
#
loop_
_entity_poly.entity_id
_entity_poly.type
_entity_poly.pdbx_seq_one_letter_code
_entity_poly.pdbx_strand_id
1 'polypeptide(L)'
;MYNDEFCKTKALLTGHEWYVSQAYRALNQALGRCLRHRNDWGALILVDERLVEQATKPGAKIASSARVSTWIRKQLVVYDQFKNFETSLSDFVRRMQLKDEEKNFDTL
;
A
#
# COMPACT_ATOMS: atom_id res chain seq x y z
N MET A 1 3.55 14.81 -24.93
CA MET A 1 3.63 13.37 -24.55
C MET A 1 2.27 12.76 -24.87
N TYR A 2 2.21 11.69 -25.65
CA TYR A 2 0.99 11.17 -26.31
C TYR A 2 -0.29 11.18 -25.43
N ASN A 3 -0.23 10.68 -24.20
CA ASN A 3 -1.40 10.66 -23.31
C ASN A 3 -1.92 12.05 -22.95
N ASP A 4 -1.05 13.04 -22.76
CA ASP A 4 -1.46 14.41 -22.42
C ASP A 4 -2.06 15.15 -23.62
N GLU A 5 -1.63 14.79 -24.83
CA GLU A 5 -2.15 15.34 -26.08
C GLU A 5 -3.54 14.77 -26.43
N PHE A 6 -3.81 13.51 -26.06
CA PHE A 6 -5.05 12.83 -26.43
C PHE A 6 -6.00 12.52 -25.26
N CYS A 7 -5.69 12.91 -24.03
CA CYS A 7 -6.54 12.62 -22.86
C CYS A 7 -7.97 13.15 -23.03
N LYS A 8 -8.12 14.35 -23.61
CA LYS A 8 -9.43 15.00 -23.82
C LYS A 8 -10.19 14.47 -25.03
N THR A 9 -9.48 14.01 -26.06
CA THR A 9 -10.09 13.63 -27.36
C THR A 9 -10.34 12.14 -27.47
N LYS A 10 -9.57 11.30 -26.77
CA LYS A 10 -9.67 9.85 -26.78
C LYS A 10 -10.08 9.25 -25.43
N ALA A 11 -10.53 10.08 -24.49
CA ALA A 11 -10.85 9.69 -23.11
C ALA A 11 -9.72 8.89 -22.43
N LEU A 12 -8.47 9.24 -22.73
CA LEU A 12 -7.30 8.62 -22.13
C LEU A 12 -6.99 9.28 -20.78
N LEU A 13 -6.39 8.51 -19.87
CA LEU A 13 -5.76 9.07 -18.68
C LEU A 13 -4.57 9.94 -19.11
N THR A 14 -4.36 11.05 -18.40
CA THR A 14 -3.11 11.82 -18.53
C THR A 14 -1.90 10.93 -18.24
N GLY A 15 -0.72 11.35 -18.70
CA GLY A 15 0.53 10.62 -18.44
C GLY A 15 0.75 10.39 -16.95
N HIS A 16 0.48 11.42 -16.13
CA HIS A 16 0.55 11.36 -14.67
C HIS A 16 -0.43 10.32 -14.10
N GLU A 17 -1.71 10.38 -14.48
CA GLU A 17 -2.72 9.44 -13.96
C GLU A 17 -2.45 8.00 -14.38
N TRP A 18 -1.92 7.78 -15.59
CA TRP A 18 -1.54 6.47 -16.07
C TRP A 18 -0.38 5.90 -15.26
N TYR A 19 0.66 6.70 -15.00
CA TYR A 19 1.81 6.30 -14.18
C TYR A 19 1.38 5.90 -12.76
N VAL A 20 0.56 6.75 -12.13
CA VAL A 20 -0.02 6.46 -10.82
C VAL A 20 -0.87 5.18 -10.85
N SER A 21 -1.66 4.95 -11.90
CA SER A 21 -2.44 3.71 -12.06
C SER A 21 -1.56 2.46 -12.15
N GLN A 22 -0.42 2.54 -12.84
CA GLN A 22 0.51 1.41 -12.92
C GLN A 22 1.12 1.08 -11.55
N ALA A 23 1.55 2.10 -10.81
CA ALA A 23 2.10 1.91 -9.47
C ALA A 23 1.10 1.23 -8.53
N TYR A 24 -0.17 1.67 -8.53
CA TYR A 24 -1.21 1.05 -7.72
C TYR A 24 -1.59 -0.37 -8.17
N ARG A 25 -1.47 -0.69 -9.46
CA ARG A 25 -1.64 -2.08 -9.91
C ARG A 25 -0.53 -2.98 -9.39
N ALA A 26 0.72 -2.54 -9.48
CA ALA A 26 1.85 -3.30 -8.93
C ALA A 26 1.70 -3.50 -7.41
N LEU A 27 1.30 -2.44 -6.69
CA LEU A 27 0.98 -2.49 -5.27
C LEU A 27 -0.07 -3.56 -4.95
N ASN A 28 -1.24 -3.49 -5.60
CA ASN A 28 -2.34 -4.41 -5.34
C ASN A 28 -1.99 -5.85 -5.76
N GLN A 29 -1.16 -6.03 -6.79
CA GLN A 29 -0.64 -7.34 -7.16
C GLN A 29 0.26 -7.91 -6.08
N ALA A 30 1.22 -7.14 -5.56
CA ALA A 30 2.10 -7.59 -4.47
C ALA A 30 1.29 -7.96 -3.22
N LEU A 31 0.32 -7.12 -2.83
CA LEU A 31 -0.57 -7.39 -1.71
C LEU A 31 -1.33 -8.70 -1.84
N GLY A 32 -1.90 -8.96 -3.03
CA GLY A 32 -2.62 -10.22 -3.31
C GLY A 32 -1.71 -11.45 -3.33
N ARG A 33 -0.39 -11.28 -3.43
CA ARG A 33 0.59 -12.37 -3.30
C ARG A 33 1.03 -12.61 -1.85
N CYS A 34 1.15 -11.55 -1.06
CA CYS A 34 1.60 -11.63 0.34
C CYS A 34 0.51 -12.06 1.32
N LEU A 35 -0.76 -11.77 1.03
CA LEU A 35 -1.89 -12.06 1.91
C LEU A 35 -2.87 -13.00 1.18
N ARG A 36 -2.54 -14.29 1.15
CA ARG A 36 -3.27 -15.29 0.37
C ARG A 36 -4.31 -16.04 1.21
N HIS A 37 -4.03 -16.24 2.50
CA HIS A 37 -4.88 -16.95 3.45
C HIS A 37 -5.20 -16.10 4.68
N ARG A 38 -6.29 -16.47 5.38
CA ARG A 38 -6.80 -15.74 6.55
C ARG A 38 -5.80 -15.57 7.71
N ASN A 39 -4.75 -16.39 7.72
CA ASN A 39 -3.71 -16.40 8.75
C ASN A 39 -2.38 -15.85 8.24
N ASP A 40 -2.26 -15.56 6.94
CA ASP A 40 -1.04 -14.98 6.40
C ASP A 40 -0.91 -13.55 6.90
N TRP A 41 0.32 -13.18 7.23
CA TRP A 41 0.67 -11.82 7.59
C TRP A 41 1.91 -11.40 6.82
N GLY A 42 2.03 -10.10 6.59
CA GLY A 42 3.15 -9.54 5.87
C GLY A 42 3.20 -8.04 6.04
N ALA A 43 4.38 -7.48 5.81
CA ALA A 43 4.59 -6.05 5.74
C ALA A 43 4.86 -5.67 4.28
N LEU A 44 4.22 -4.61 3.81
CA LEU A 44 4.52 -4.01 2.52
C LEU A 44 5.08 -2.61 2.74
N ILE A 45 6.28 -2.38 2.22
CA ILE A 45 7.04 -1.16 2.44
C ILE A 45 7.05 -0.38 1.12
N LEU A 46 6.55 0.86 1.17
CA LEU A 46 6.49 1.75 0.02
C LEU A 46 7.49 2.89 0.24
N VAL A 47 8.52 2.94 -0.61
CA VAL A 47 9.61 3.91 -0.50
C VAL A 47 9.55 4.88 -1.68
N ASP A 48 8.65 5.86 -1.59
CA ASP A 48 8.47 6.90 -2.62
C ASP A 48 7.84 8.16 -2.01
N GLU A 49 8.54 9.29 -2.11
CA GLU A 49 8.10 10.59 -1.58
C GLU A 49 6.76 11.05 -2.17
N ARG A 50 6.48 10.67 -3.41
CA ARG A 50 5.24 11.05 -4.13
C ARG A 50 4.03 10.36 -3.51
N LEU A 51 4.23 9.17 -2.94
CA LEU A 51 3.17 8.45 -2.23
C LEU A 51 2.85 9.12 -0.89
N VAL A 52 3.86 9.68 -0.22
CA VAL A 52 3.68 10.45 1.02
C VAL A 52 2.84 11.70 0.74
N GLU A 53 3.19 12.43 -0.32
CA GLU A 53 2.45 13.62 -0.75
C GLU A 53 1.00 13.28 -1.12
N GLN A 54 0.77 12.14 -1.77
CA GLN A 54 -0.55 11.65 -2.13
C GLN A 54 -1.36 11.15 -0.92
N ALA A 55 -0.73 10.67 0.14
CA ALA A 55 -1.38 10.14 1.34
C ALA A 55 -1.74 11.24 2.36
N THR A 56 -0.99 12.35 2.38
CA THR A 56 -1.11 13.40 3.42
C THR A 56 -1.88 14.65 2.98
N LYS A 57 -2.15 14.85 1.68
CA LYS A 57 -2.87 16.04 1.17
C LYS A 57 -4.33 16.12 1.65
N PRO A 58 -4.72 17.14 2.44
CA PRO A 58 -6.11 17.40 2.80
C PRO A 58 -6.92 17.79 1.56
N GLY A 59 -8.07 17.15 1.33
CA GLY A 59 -8.90 17.47 0.17
C GLY A 59 -8.42 16.88 -1.16
N ALA A 60 -7.35 16.07 -1.17
CA ALA A 60 -7.10 15.10 -2.22
C ALA A 60 -8.26 14.08 -2.20
N LYS A 61 -9.38 14.46 -2.82
CA LYS A 61 -10.57 13.63 -2.95
C LYS A 61 -10.14 12.31 -3.57
N ILE A 62 -10.06 11.28 -2.75
CA ILE A 62 -10.39 9.92 -3.14
C ILE A 62 -9.43 9.29 -4.16
N ALA A 63 -8.52 9.97 -4.87
CA ALA A 63 -7.74 9.33 -5.94
C ALA A 63 -6.60 8.42 -5.45
N SER A 64 -5.86 8.84 -4.42
CA SER A 64 -4.78 8.05 -3.83
C SER A 64 -5.30 6.95 -2.91
N SER A 65 -6.42 7.19 -2.21
CA SER A 65 -7.09 6.16 -1.43
C SER A 65 -7.96 5.24 -2.30
N ALA A 66 -8.71 5.72 -3.30
CA ALA A 66 -9.58 4.91 -4.17
C ALA A 66 -8.84 3.78 -4.87
N ARG A 67 -7.59 4.02 -5.25
CA ARG A 67 -6.79 3.07 -6.03
C ARG A 67 -6.18 1.95 -5.20
N VAL A 68 -6.27 2.05 -3.87
CA VAL A 68 -5.96 0.95 -2.95
C VAL A 68 -7.25 0.36 -2.39
N SER A 69 -7.29 -0.96 -2.23
CA SER A 69 -8.42 -1.69 -1.66
C SER A 69 -8.85 -1.07 -0.32
N THR A 70 -10.16 -0.90 -0.12
CA THR A 70 -10.72 -0.21 1.06
C THR A 70 -10.24 -0.77 2.39
N TRP A 71 -10.03 -2.08 2.48
CA TRP A 71 -9.57 -2.76 3.68
C TRP A 71 -8.13 -2.41 4.09
N ILE A 72 -7.26 -2.04 3.14
CA ILE A 72 -5.85 -1.74 3.45
C ILE A 72 -5.59 -0.26 3.72
N ARG A 73 -6.51 0.63 3.32
CA ARG A 73 -6.37 2.09 3.53
C ARG A 73 -6.14 2.45 5.00
N LYS A 74 -6.81 1.73 5.91
CA LYS A 74 -6.67 1.93 7.36
C LYS A 74 -5.35 1.39 7.94
N GLN A 75 -4.65 0.56 7.18
CA GLN A 75 -3.37 -0.06 7.56
C GLN A 75 -2.17 0.69 6.96
N LEU A 76 -2.41 1.68 6.09
CA LEU A 76 -1.36 2.49 5.50
C LEU A 76 -0.87 3.51 6.53
N VAL A 77 0.40 3.41 6.90
CA VAL A 77 1.06 4.33 7.84
C VAL A 77 2.22 5.00 7.12
N VAL A 78 2.33 6.31 7.28
CA VAL A 78 3.45 7.10 6.76
C VAL A 78 4.44 7.32 7.89
N TYR A 79 5.71 7.02 7.62
CA TYR A 79 6.82 7.31 8.52
C TYR A 79 7.71 8.38 7.90
N ASP A 80 7.92 9.46 8.65
CA ASP A 80 8.83 10.56 8.30
C ASP A 80 10.28 10.27 8.72
N GLN A 81 10.48 9.37 9.68
CA GLN A 81 11.77 8.99 10.23
C GLN A 81 11.99 7.48 10.12
N PHE A 82 13.16 7.08 9.58
CA PHE A 82 13.52 5.67 9.41
C PHE A 82 13.49 4.88 10.74
N LYS A 83 13.95 5.49 11.83
CA LYS A 83 13.97 4.86 13.16
C LYS A 83 12.57 4.46 13.66
N ASN A 84 11.56 5.29 13.40
CA ASN A 84 10.17 5.01 13.78
C ASN A 84 9.61 3.85 12.95
N PHE A 85 9.90 3.86 11.64
CA PHE A 85 9.57 2.75 10.74
C PHE A 85 10.22 1.44 11.20
N GLU A 86 11.53 1.44 11.47
CA GLU A 86 12.29 0.26 11.89
C GLU A 86 11.72 -0.32 13.18
N THR A 87 11.51 0.53 14.20
CA THR A 87 10.93 0.10 15.48
C THR A 87 9.55 -0.52 15.29
N SER A 88 8.67 0.15 14.52
CA SER A 88 7.32 -0.37 14.26
C SER A 88 7.33 -1.67 13.47
N LEU A 89 8.27 -1.85 12.54
CA LEU A 89 8.40 -3.08 11.76
C LEU A 89 8.87 -4.23 12.63
N SER A 90 9.89 -4.02 13.47
CA SER A 90 10.38 -5.03 14.43
C SER A 90 9.28 -5.45 15.40
N ASP A 91 8.51 -4.50 15.93
CA ASP A 91 7.38 -4.78 16.81
C ASP A 91 6.26 -5.54 16.10
N PHE A 92 5.96 -5.20 14.85
CA PHE A 92 5.01 -5.94 14.03
C PHE A 92 5.46 -7.40 13.85
N VAL A 93 6.69 -7.63 13.38
CA VAL A 93 7.23 -8.98 13.15
C VAL A 93 7.19 -9.81 14.43
N ARG A 94 7.65 -9.26 15.55
CA ARG A 94 7.63 -9.94 16.85
C ARG A 94 6.21 -10.35 17.27
N ARG A 95 5.24 -9.44 17.17
CA ARG A 95 3.84 -9.73 17.53
C ARG A 95 3.23 -10.82 16.65
N MET A 96 3.59 -10.87 15.38
CA MET A 96 3.05 -11.87 14.47
C MET A 96 3.70 -13.24 14.66
N GLN A 97 5.00 -13.30 14.95
CA GLN A 97 5.69 -14.54 15.32
C GLN A 97 5.07 -15.19 16.57
N LEU A 98 4.81 -14.41 17.62
CA LEU A 98 4.15 -14.90 18.83
C LEU A 98 2.74 -15.48 18.54
N LYS A 99 1.97 -14.84 17.65
CA LYS A 99 0.65 -15.35 17.24
C LYS A 99 0.73 -16.67 16.47
N ASP A 100 1.79 -16.88 15.70
CA ASP A 100 2.01 -18.14 14.99
C ASP A 100 2.41 -19.25 15.97
N GLU A 101 3.20 -18.93 16.99
CA GLU A 101 3.56 -19.85 18.07
C GLU A 101 2.33 -20.28 18.89
N GLU A 102 1.50 -19.34 19.35
CA GLU A 102 0.27 -19.62 20.11
C GLU A 102 -0.67 -20.59 19.36
N LYS A 103 -0.86 -20.38 18.05
CA LYS A 103 -1.69 -21.28 17.22
C LYS A 103 -1.13 -22.68 17.11
N ASN A 104 0.20 -22.84 17.08
CA ASN A 104 0.81 -24.17 17.02
C ASN A 104 0.55 -24.97 18.30
N PHE A 105 0.46 -24.31 19.45
CA PHE A 105 0.12 -24.96 20.73
C PHE A 105 -1.37 -25.34 20.81
N ASP A 106 -2.28 -24.52 20.28
CA ASP A 106 -3.73 -24.80 20.29
C ASP A 106 -4.16 -25.94 19.34
N THR A 107 -3.27 -26.37 18.43
CA THR A 107 -3.57 -27.42 17.43
C THR A 107 -3.03 -28.80 17.84
N LEU A 108 -2.38 -28.90 19.01
CA LEU A 108 -1.87 -30.14 19.63
C LEU A 108 -2.80 -30.61 20.77
#